data_AF-A0A9E7KKK1-F1
#
_entry.id   AF-A0A9E7KKK1-F1
#
_cell.length_a   1.000
_cell.length_b   1.000
_cell.length_c   1.000
_cell.angle_alpha   90.00
_cell.angle_beta   90.00
_cell.angle_gamma   90.00
#
_symmetry.space_group_name_H-M   'P 1'
#
loop_
_entity.id
_entity.type
_entity.pdbx_description
1 polymer ?
#
loop_
_entity_poly.entity_id
_entity_poly.type
_entity_poly.pdbx_seq_one_letter_code
_entity_poly.pdbx_strand_id
1 'polypeptide(L)'
;MKLLQTYELVAALNAILGWWGRTASATSSPAWNISGEPCSGAAIDSTSFDSAAFNPAIKCDCSYDNATTCHITQLKVYALDVVGRIPDELQNLTYLTNLSVGTTALSGGIPKELGKLTNLLSL
;
A
#
# COMPACT_ATOMS: atom_id res chain seq x y z
N MET A 1 7.55 -1.27 -21.31
CA MET A 1 6.34 -2.13 -21.31
C MET A 1 5.84 -2.20 -19.87
N LYS A 2 5.03 -1.22 -19.42
CA LYS A 2 4.65 -1.03 -17.99
C LYS A 2 3.13 -1.15 -17.71
N LEU A 3 2.29 -1.16 -18.75
CA LEU A 3 0.84 -0.89 -18.62
C LEU A 3 0.03 -2.00 -17.94
N LEU A 4 0.42 -3.27 -18.07
CA LEU A 4 -0.35 -4.39 -17.47
C LEU A 4 -0.08 -4.52 -15.97
N GLN A 5 1.16 -4.29 -15.52
CA GLN A 5 1.55 -4.34 -14.11
C GLN A 5 1.01 -3.16 -13.31
N THR A 6 0.89 -1.97 -13.92
CA THR A 6 0.24 -0.81 -13.29
C THR A 6 -1.23 -1.04 -12.99
N TYR A 7 -1.96 -1.77 -13.83
CA TYR A 7 -3.41 -1.94 -13.67
C TYR A 7 -3.74 -2.80 -12.44
N GLU A 8 -3.07 -3.95 -12.29
CA GLU A 8 -3.32 -4.86 -11.17
C GLU A 8 -2.93 -4.24 -9.83
N LEU A 9 -1.80 -3.54 -9.77
CA LEU A 9 -1.36 -2.83 -8.55
C LEU A 9 -2.34 -1.73 -8.15
N VAL A 10 -2.82 -0.94 -9.12
CA VAL A 10 -3.82 0.11 -8.88
C VAL A 10 -5.15 -0.48 -8.43
N ALA A 11 -5.59 -1.61 -9.01
CA ALA A 11 -6.80 -2.29 -8.60
C ALA A 11 -6.70 -2.84 -7.16
N ALA A 12 -5.58 -3.48 -6.81
CA ALA A 12 -5.34 -4.00 -5.46
C ALA A 12 -5.32 -2.88 -4.41
N LEU A 13 -4.60 -1.79 -4.69
CA LEU A 13 -4.57 -0.61 -3.80
C LEU A 13 -5.96 0.02 -3.64
N ASN A 14 -6.71 0.20 -4.74
CA ASN A 14 -8.09 0.70 -4.68
C ASN A 14 -9.00 -0.18 -3.80
N ALA A 15 -8.90 -1.50 -3.95
CA ALA A 15 -9.70 -2.44 -3.18
C ALA A 15 -9.37 -2.32 -1.68
N ILE A 16 -8.09 -2.36 -1.30
CA ILE A 16 -7.63 -2.24 0.09
C ILE A 16 -8.14 -0.93 0.72
N LEU A 17 -8.03 0.19 0.03
CA LEU A 17 -8.50 1.49 0.53
C LEU A 17 -10.02 1.56 0.62
N GLY A 18 -10.73 0.95 -0.33
CA GLY A 18 -12.19 0.87 -0.35
C GLY A 18 -12.75 0.18 0.89
N TRP A 19 -12.10 -0.89 1.36
CA TRP A 19 -12.45 -1.57 2.62
C TRP A 19 -12.35 -0.66 3.85
N TRP A 20 -11.49 0.34 3.79
CA TRP A 20 -11.27 1.32 4.84
C TRP A 20 -12.10 2.59 4.69
N GLY A 21 -13.03 2.63 3.72
CA GLY A 21 -13.83 3.81 3.43
C GLY A 21 -13.00 4.99 2.92
N ARG A 22 -11.79 4.72 2.42
CA ARG A 22 -10.87 5.73 1.90
C ARG A 22 -10.84 5.62 0.39
N THR A 23 -10.82 6.78 -0.26
CA THR A 23 -10.42 6.87 -1.67
C THR A 23 -9.12 7.66 -1.72
N ALA A 24 -8.33 7.36 -2.74
CA ALA A 24 -7.05 8.00 -3.00
C ALA A 24 -7.15 9.55 -3.06
N SER A 25 -8.34 10.07 -3.41
CA SER A 25 -8.65 11.50 -3.53
C SER A 25 -9.28 12.15 -2.28
N ALA A 26 -9.53 11.41 -1.19
CA ALA A 26 -10.39 11.86 -0.09
C ALA A 26 -9.67 12.39 1.17
N THR A 27 -8.37 12.68 1.13
CA THR A 27 -7.69 13.37 2.24
C THR A 27 -7.08 14.70 1.80
N SER A 28 -7.17 15.68 2.70
CA SER A 28 -6.74 17.08 2.56
C SER A 28 -5.24 17.30 2.78
N SER A 29 -4.43 16.30 2.45
CA SER A 29 -2.95 16.31 2.42
C SER A 29 -2.55 15.49 1.19
N PRO A 30 -1.29 15.46 0.71
CA PRO A 30 -0.95 14.82 -0.56
C PRO A 30 -1.10 13.29 -0.49
N ALA A 31 -2.34 12.81 -0.42
CA ALA A 31 -2.70 11.43 -0.58
C ALA A 31 -2.84 11.16 -2.06
N TRP A 32 -1.90 10.36 -2.52
CA TRP A 32 -2.05 9.31 -3.53
C TRP A 32 -3.12 9.57 -4.57
N ASN A 33 -2.78 10.37 -5.57
CA ASN A 33 -3.47 10.27 -6.84
C ASN A 33 -3.01 9.00 -7.57
N ILE A 34 -3.78 7.92 -7.47
CA ILE A 34 -3.50 6.63 -8.15
C ILE A 34 -4.06 6.56 -9.58
N SER A 35 -4.38 7.70 -10.20
CA SER A 35 -4.76 7.75 -11.62
C SER A 35 -3.60 7.45 -12.58
N GLY A 36 -2.40 7.17 -12.06
CA GLY A 36 -1.18 6.93 -12.82
C GLY A 36 -0.37 5.75 -12.27
N GLU A 37 0.96 5.82 -12.39
CA GLU A 37 1.91 4.81 -11.89
C GLU A 37 2.12 4.98 -10.36
N PRO A 38 1.68 4.03 -9.51
CA PRO A 38 1.83 4.12 -8.06
C PRO A 38 3.29 4.18 -7.60
N CYS A 39 4.20 3.51 -8.31
CA CYS A 39 5.62 3.47 -7.99
C CYS A 39 6.38 4.65 -8.64
N SER A 40 6.04 5.86 -8.22
CA SER A 40 6.68 7.10 -8.67
C SER A 40 6.84 8.13 -7.54
N GLY A 41 7.70 9.13 -7.73
CA GLY A 41 7.96 10.19 -6.75
C GLY A 41 8.35 9.67 -5.37
N ALA A 42 7.61 10.08 -4.34
CA ALA A 42 7.83 9.68 -2.94
C ALA A 42 7.81 8.16 -2.72
N ALA A 43 7.20 7.37 -3.61
CA ALA A 43 7.21 5.91 -3.51
C ALA A 43 8.56 5.25 -3.85
N ILE A 44 9.43 5.95 -4.59
CA ILE A 44 10.71 5.40 -5.08
C ILE A 44 11.93 6.28 -4.74
N ASP A 45 11.71 7.49 -4.23
CA ASP A 45 12.78 8.40 -3.82
C ASP A 45 13.25 8.16 -2.36
N SER A 46 14.11 9.05 -1.87
CA SER A 46 14.69 9.00 -0.52
C SER A 46 13.75 9.49 0.60
N THR A 47 12.48 9.84 0.29
CA THR A 47 11.51 10.27 1.31
C THR A 47 11.33 9.17 2.36
N SER A 48 11.36 9.51 3.64
CA SER A 48 11.18 8.49 4.69
C SER A 48 9.76 7.91 4.66
N PHE A 49 9.65 6.58 4.78
CA PHE A 49 8.36 5.88 4.94
C PHE A 49 7.59 6.36 6.18
N ASP A 50 8.29 6.78 7.23
CA ASP A 50 7.69 7.25 8.48
C ASP A 50 7.27 8.73 8.44
N SER A 51 7.55 9.43 7.34
CA SER A 51 7.19 10.85 7.20
C SER A 51 5.69 11.08 7.38
N ALA A 52 5.32 11.94 8.33
CA ALA A 52 3.93 12.31 8.59
C ALA A 52 3.28 13.08 7.43
N ALA A 53 4.09 13.72 6.57
CA ALA A 53 3.62 14.44 5.40
C ALA A 53 3.03 13.52 4.31
N PHE A 54 3.38 12.23 4.35
CA PHE A 54 2.88 11.21 3.44
C PHE A 54 2.12 10.16 4.24
N ASN A 55 0.80 10.36 4.32
CA ASN A 55 -0.11 9.46 5.02
C ASN A 55 -1.47 9.43 4.30
N PRO A 56 -1.83 8.34 3.59
CA PRO A 56 -1.11 7.07 3.54
C PRO A 56 0.23 7.17 2.80
N ALA A 57 1.09 6.14 2.86
CA ALA A 57 2.35 6.07 2.09
C ALA A 57 2.65 4.66 1.57
N ILE A 58 3.22 4.56 0.36
CA ILE A 58 3.83 3.33 -0.16
C ILE A 58 5.30 3.56 -0.42
N LYS A 59 6.04 2.46 -0.37
CA LYS A 59 7.35 2.35 -1.02
C LYS A 59 7.35 1.19 -1.99
N CYS A 60 8.07 1.39 -3.08
CA CYS A 60 8.28 0.38 -4.09
C CYS A 60 9.75 0.05 -4.25
N ASP A 61 10.02 -1.23 -4.53
CA ASP A 61 11.30 -1.69 -5.05
C ASP A 61 11.15 -1.91 -6.56
N CYS A 62 11.93 -1.16 -7.33
CA CYS A 62 11.96 -1.19 -8.79
C CYS A 62 13.23 -1.86 -9.32
N SER A 63 13.92 -2.69 -8.53
CA SER A 63 15.14 -3.39 -8.98
C SER A 63 14.84 -4.65 -9.80
N TYR A 64 13.58 -5.08 -9.86
CA TYR A 64 13.15 -6.31 -10.54
C TYR A 64 13.19 -6.19 -12.05
N ASP A 65 13.42 -7.33 -12.72
CA ASP A 65 13.40 -7.48 -14.17
C ASP A 65 14.21 -6.40 -14.90
N ASN A 66 15.49 -6.24 -14.52
CA ASN A 66 16.39 -5.20 -15.04
C ASN A 66 15.82 -3.78 -14.91
N ALA A 67 15.24 -3.49 -13.74
CA ALA A 67 14.59 -2.22 -13.41
C ALA A 67 13.38 -1.83 -14.28
N THR A 68 12.70 -2.82 -14.86
CA THR A 68 11.48 -2.57 -15.65
C THR A 68 10.21 -2.80 -14.85
N THR A 69 10.31 -3.52 -13.73
CA THR A 69 9.19 -3.89 -12.87
C THR A 69 9.38 -3.33 -11.46
N CYS A 70 8.30 -2.77 -10.92
CA CYS A 70 8.23 -2.26 -9.56
C CYS A 70 7.22 -3.07 -8.74
N HIS A 71 7.56 -3.34 -7.49
CA HIS A 71 6.68 -4.00 -6.54
C HIS A 71 6.53 -3.15 -5.27
N ILE A 72 5.30 -3.07 -4.74
CA ILE A 72 5.04 -2.42 -3.46
C ILE A 72 5.65 -3.28 -2.36
N THR A 73 6.58 -2.71 -1.61
CA THR A 73 7.26 -3.37 -0.50
C THR A 73 6.81 -2.84 0.85
N GLN A 74 6.28 -1.61 0.91
CA GLN A 74 5.80 -1.03 2.16
C GLN A 74 4.47 -0.32 1.95
N LEU A 75 3.55 -0.46 2.91
CA LEU A 75 2.25 0.19 2.92
C LEU A 75 1.95 0.76 4.32
N LYS A 76 1.69 2.07 4.40
CA LYS A 76 1.32 2.79 5.61
C LYS A 76 -0.07 3.38 5.49
N VAL A 77 -0.92 3.06 6.45
CA VAL A 77 -2.23 3.68 6.69
C VAL A 77 -2.34 3.90 8.20
N TYR A 78 -1.89 5.07 8.65
CA TYR A 78 -1.72 5.36 10.08
C TYR A 78 -2.65 6.49 10.52
N ALA A 79 -3.36 6.39 11.64
CA ALA A 79 -4.16 7.50 12.19
C ALA A 79 -5.13 8.18 11.20
N LEU A 80 -5.67 7.43 10.23
CA LEU A 80 -6.62 7.94 9.23
C LEU A 80 -8.05 7.53 9.56
N ASP A 81 -8.47 7.52 10.83
CA ASP A 81 -9.80 7.07 11.31
C ASP A 81 -10.34 5.84 10.55
N VAL A 82 -9.44 4.90 10.23
CA VAL A 82 -9.79 3.72 9.46
C VAL A 82 -10.46 2.74 10.41
N VAL A 83 -11.64 2.28 10.01
CA VAL A 83 -12.47 1.31 10.73
C VAL A 83 -12.65 0.05 9.88
N GLY A 84 -13.06 -1.05 10.50
CA GLY A 84 -13.36 -2.30 9.80
C GLY A 84 -12.29 -3.36 10.01
N ARG A 85 -12.11 -4.26 9.04
CA ARG A 85 -11.16 -5.38 9.13
C ARG A 85 -9.91 -5.12 8.29
N ILE A 86 -8.85 -5.89 8.56
CA ILE A 86 -7.74 -6.04 7.63
C ILE A 86 -8.29 -6.79 6.38
N PRO A 87 -8.17 -6.24 5.16
CA PRO A 87 -8.74 -6.86 3.97
C PRO A 87 -7.87 -8.01 3.45
N ASP A 88 -8.52 -9.06 2.94
CA ASP A 88 -7.86 -10.26 2.42
C ASP A 88 -7.04 -9.94 1.15
N GLU A 89 -7.41 -8.88 0.43
CA GLU A 89 -6.75 -8.36 -0.77
C GLU A 89 -5.30 -7.91 -0.52
N LEU A 90 -4.90 -7.68 0.73
CA LEU A 90 -3.49 -7.49 1.08
C LEU A 90 -2.63 -8.65 0.59
N GLN A 91 -3.19 -9.86 0.48
CA GLN A 91 -2.50 -11.03 -0.08
C GLN A 91 -1.98 -10.83 -1.51
N ASN A 92 -2.53 -9.87 -2.27
CA ASN A 92 -2.12 -9.59 -3.65
C ASN A 92 -0.82 -8.77 -3.68
N LEU A 93 -0.40 -8.17 -2.57
CA LEU A 93 0.87 -7.47 -2.43
C LEU A 93 1.97 -8.44 -1.95
N THR A 94 2.27 -9.47 -2.74
CA THR A 94 3.15 -10.59 -2.33
C THR A 94 4.59 -10.20 -2.00
N TYR A 95 5.03 -9.01 -2.41
CA TYR A 95 6.35 -8.43 -2.12
C TYR A 95 6.35 -7.50 -0.90
N LEU A 96 5.22 -7.37 -0.21
CA LEU A 96 5.10 -6.52 0.96
C LEU A 96 6.00 -7.04 2.09
N THR A 97 6.90 -6.19 2.56
CA THR A 97 7.82 -6.45 3.67
C THR A 97 7.43 -5.69 4.93
N ASN A 98 6.70 -4.58 4.79
CA ASN A 98 6.22 -3.79 5.91
C ASN A 98 4.78 -3.32 5.69
N LEU A 99 3.88 -3.73 6.58
CA LEU A 99 2.52 -3.20 6.66
C LEU A 99 2.41 -2.39 7.95
N SER A 100 2.08 -1.11 7.87
CA SER A 100 1.85 -0.26 9.03
C SER A 100 0.40 0.22 9.03
N VAL A 101 -0.41 -0.35 9.91
CA VAL A 101 -1.83 0.00 10.10
C VAL A 101 -2.10 0.56 11.51
N GLY A 102 -1.08 1.12 12.16
CA GLY A 102 -1.14 1.58 13.56
C GLY A 102 -2.11 2.73 13.81
N THR A 103 -2.66 2.81 15.03
CA THR A 103 -3.66 3.82 15.45
C THR A 103 -4.89 3.89 14.54
N THR A 104 -5.43 2.73 14.19
CA THR A 104 -6.69 2.56 13.47
C THR A 104 -7.69 1.84 14.36
N ALA A 105 -8.99 2.04 14.13
CA ALA A 105 -10.06 1.32 14.82
C ALA A 105 -10.39 0.02 14.07
N LEU A 106 -9.35 -0.72 13.69
CA LEU A 106 -9.49 -2.03 13.07
C LEU A 106 -10.01 -3.05 14.09
N SER A 107 -10.89 -3.92 13.62
CA SER A 107 -11.62 -4.92 14.39
C SER A 107 -11.69 -6.23 13.61
N GLY A 108 -12.01 -7.32 14.30
CA GLY A 108 -11.94 -8.67 13.73
C GLY A 108 -10.55 -9.30 13.89
N GLY A 109 -10.38 -10.49 13.32
CA GLY A 109 -9.13 -11.23 13.36
C GLY A 109 -8.17 -10.84 12.24
N ILE A 110 -6.90 -11.22 12.40
CA ILE A 110 -5.90 -11.20 11.32
C ILE A 110 -6.33 -12.25 10.27
N PRO A 111 -6.59 -11.87 9.00
CA PRO A 111 -6.95 -12.82 7.96
C PRO A 111 -5.87 -13.89 7.77
N LYS A 112 -6.28 -15.15 7.57
CA LYS A 112 -5.33 -16.25 7.29
C LYS A 112 -4.59 -16.03 5.97
N GLU A 113 -5.19 -15.26 5.06
CA GLU A 113 -4.69 -14.86 3.77
C GLU A 113 -3.40 -14.03 3.88
N LEU A 114 -3.19 -13.32 5.00
CA LEU A 114 -1.90 -12.69 5.28
C LEU A 114 -0.75 -13.69 5.39
N GLY A 115 -1.04 -14.97 5.65
CA GLY A 115 -0.04 -16.04 5.56
C GLY A 115 0.57 -16.24 4.17
N LYS A 116 -0.02 -15.67 3.11
CA LYS A 116 0.58 -15.63 1.76
C LYS A 116 1.66 -14.56 1.62
N LEU A 117 1.75 -13.60 2.54
CA LEU A 117 2.77 -12.56 2.54
C LEU A 117 4.05 -13.08 3.18
N THR A 118 4.70 -14.02 2.52
CA THR A 118 5.90 -14.70 3.04
C THR A 118 7.10 -13.77 3.19
N ASN A 119 7.07 -12.58 2.58
CA ASN A 119 8.08 -11.55 2.70
C ASN A 119 7.80 -10.53 3.81
N LEU A 120 6.64 -10.60 4.49
CA LEU A 120 6.25 -9.64 5.51
C LEU A 120 7.11 -9.82 6.77
N LEU A 121 7.83 -8.76 7.15
CA LEU A 121 8.72 -8.75 8.30
C LEU A 121 8.19 -7.88 9.45
N SER A 122 7.31 -6.92 9.12
CA SER A 122 6.74 -5.97 10.07
C SER A 122 5.25 -5.76 9.80
N LEU A 123 4.44 -5.76 10.88
CA LEU A 123 2.99 -5.52 10.90
C LEU A 123 2.63 -4.51 12.01
#